data_AF-A0A6J0J9S3-F1
#
_entry.id   AF-A0A6J0J9S3-F1
#
_cell.length_a   1.000
_cell.length_b   1.000
_cell.length_c   1.000
_cell.angle_alpha   90.00
_cell.angle_beta   90.00
_cell.angle_gamma   90.00
#
_symmetry.space_group_name_H-M   'P 1'
#
loop_
_entity.id
_entity.type
_entity.pdbx_description
1 polymer ?
#
loop_
_entity_poly.entity_id
_entity_poly.type
_entity_poly.pdbx_seq_one_letter_code
_entity_poly.pdbx_strand_id
1 'polypeptide(L)'
;PFPREFSVVSVLRAPPGSRPFLLSLYDGDGILRLGLELGSDPQFLYRERRRRLFPQDEPVFRGVDLADGRWHRVSWSVSGGSVALSLDCRRRLTRPLPRGPAPLDSRGIVVVGTRLLDREVFQ
;
A
#
# COMPACT_ATOMS: atom_id res chain seq x y z
N PRO A 1 7.85 -6.13 -17.01
CA PRO A 1 8.00 -6.73 -15.66
C PRO A 1 7.75 -5.63 -14.62
N PHE A 2 7.16 -5.94 -13.47
CA PHE A 2 6.91 -4.93 -12.42
C PHE A 2 8.24 -4.42 -11.84
N PRO A 3 8.41 -3.10 -11.63
CA PRO A 3 9.66 -2.54 -11.15
C PRO A 3 9.98 -2.99 -9.72
N ARG A 4 11.26 -3.25 -9.44
CA ARG A 4 11.73 -3.62 -8.09
C ARG A 4 11.75 -2.41 -7.17
N GLU A 5 12.07 -1.24 -7.68
CA GLU A 5 12.04 0.02 -6.93
C GLU A 5 11.06 0.96 -7.60
N PHE A 6 10.18 1.55 -6.81
CA PHE A 6 9.10 2.38 -7.31
C PHE A 6 8.60 3.30 -6.21
N SER A 7 7.89 4.35 -6.62
CA SER A 7 7.11 5.18 -5.70
C SER A 7 5.68 5.33 -6.19
N VAL A 8 4.74 5.33 -5.25
CA VAL A 8 3.35 5.74 -5.47
C VAL A 8 3.16 7.05 -4.74
N VAL A 9 2.71 8.10 -5.44
CA VAL A 9 2.45 9.43 -4.89
C VAL A 9 0.99 9.76 -5.14
N SER A 10 0.29 10.26 -4.12
CA SER A 10 -1.11 10.64 -4.25
C SER A 10 -1.45 11.82 -3.33
N VAL A 11 -2.52 12.53 -3.69
CA VAL A 11 -3.20 13.50 -2.82
C VAL A 11 -4.62 12.99 -2.65
N LEU A 12 -5.05 12.78 -1.41
CA LEU A 12 -6.31 12.10 -1.10
C LEU A 12 -6.96 12.64 0.17
N ARG A 13 -8.26 12.39 0.33
CA ARG A 13 -9.01 12.61 1.56
C ARG A 13 -9.89 11.39 1.81
N ALA A 14 -9.48 10.51 2.72
CA ALA A 14 -10.29 9.35 3.06
C ALA A 14 -11.47 9.74 3.99
N PRO A 15 -12.62 9.05 3.89
CA PRO A 15 -13.72 9.23 4.85
C PRO A 15 -13.24 9.01 6.30
N PRO A 16 -13.67 9.83 7.27
CA PRO A 16 -13.25 9.70 8.67
C PRO A 16 -13.46 8.28 9.21
N GLY A 17 -12.43 7.69 9.81
CA GLY A 17 -12.48 6.36 10.44
C GLY A 17 -12.53 5.17 9.47
N SER A 18 -12.51 5.41 8.15
CA SER A 18 -12.51 4.36 7.14
C SER A 18 -11.12 3.71 6.97
N ARG A 19 -11.09 2.53 6.33
CA ARG A 19 -9.85 1.80 6.00
C ARG A 19 -9.81 1.36 4.52
N PRO A 20 -9.95 2.28 3.56
CA PRO A 20 -9.96 1.93 2.15
C PRO A 20 -8.55 1.63 1.64
N PHE A 21 -8.48 0.94 0.52
CA PHE A 21 -7.24 0.79 -0.24
C PHE A 21 -7.09 1.95 -1.23
N LEU A 22 -6.00 2.72 -1.12
CA LEU A 22 -5.61 3.69 -2.14
C LEU A 22 -5.38 2.98 -3.48
N LEU A 23 -4.62 1.88 -3.45
CA LEU A 23 -4.25 1.10 -4.61
C LEU A 23 -4.17 -0.38 -4.24
N SER A 24 -4.71 -1.24 -5.10
CA SER A 24 -4.68 -2.69 -5.01
C SER A 24 -4.28 -3.29 -6.35
N LEU A 25 -3.18 -4.05 -6.41
CA LEU A 25 -2.72 -4.75 -7.59
C LEU A 25 -2.91 -6.26 -7.41
N TYR A 26 -3.62 -6.86 -8.36
CA TYR A 26 -3.91 -8.29 -8.41
C TYR A 26 -3.11 -8.95 -9.52
N ASP A 27 -2.71 -10.20 -9.31
CA ASP A 27 -2.12 -11.00 -10.38
C ASP A 27 -3.18 -11.63 -11.30
N GLY A 28 -2.73 -12.42 -12.27
CA GLY A 28 -3.61 -13.11 -13.22
C GLY A 28 -4.51 -14.17 -12.59
N ASP A 29 -4.24 -14.60 -11.36
CA ASP A 29 -5.07 -15.54 -10.59
C ASP A 29 -6.05 -14.80 -9.66
N GLY A 30 -6.09 -13.45 -9.70
CA GLY A 30 -6.94 -12.63 -8.86
C GLY A 30 -6.44 -12.47 -7.42
N ILE A 31 -5.16 -12.78 -7.15
CA ILE A 31 -4.57 -12.68 -5.81
C ILE A 31 -3.95 -11.29 -5.63
N LEU A 32 -4.28 -10.61 -4.51
CA LEU A 32 -3.67 -9.33 -4.14
C LEU A 32 -2.17 -9.49 -3.91
N ARG A 33 -1.37 -8.78 -4.72
CA ARG A 33 0.10 -8.78 -4.69
C ARG A 33 0.68 -7.52 -4.08
N LEU A 34 0.07 -6.36 -4.30
CA LEU A 34 0.46 -5.08 -3.71
C LEU A 34 -0.79 -4.34 -3.26
N GLY A 35 -0.77 -3.77 -2.07
CA GLY A 35 -1.89 -3.02 -1.52
C GLY A 35 -1.43 -1.88 -0.62
N LEU A 36 -2.10 -0.74 -0.71
CA LEU A 36 -1.87 0.44 0.12
C LEU A 36 -3.14 0.73 0.93
N GLU A 37 -3.22 0.21 2.16
CA GLU A 37 -4.36 0.44 3.05
C GLU A 37 -4.19 1.77 3.78
N LEU A 38 -5.22 2.61 3.74
CA LEU A 38 -5.31 3.87 4.48
C LEU A 38 -5.92 3.64 5.87
N GLY A 39 -6.16 4.72 6.61
CA GLY A 39 -6.76 4.67 7.95
C GLY A 39 -5.78 4.95 9.07
N SER A 40 -6.18 4.60 10.29
CA SER A 40 -5.31 4.59 11.46
C SER A 40 -4.28 3.45 11.33
N ASP A 41 -3.00 3.79 11.45
CA ASP A 41 -1.86 2.88 11.28
C ASP A 41 -1.86 2.20 9.89
N PRO A 42 -1.69 2.97 8.80
CA PRO A 42 -1.80 2.46 7.44
C PRO A 42 -0.81 1.33 7.14
N GLN A 43 -1.23 0.40 6.30
CA GLN A 43 -0.53 -0.84 6.02
C GLN A 43 -0.05 -0.91 4.57
N PHE A 44 1.15 -1.46 4.37
CA PHE A 44 1.71 -1.71 3.04
C PHE A 44 1.79 -3.21 2.78
N LEU A 45 0.94 -3.72 1.90
CA LEU A 45 0.87 -5.13 1.55
C LEU A 45 1.78 -5.39 0.34
N TYR A 46 2.67 -6.38 0.43
CA TYR A 46 3.57 -6.76 -0.66
C TYR A 46 3.80 -8.27 -0.62
N ARG A 47 3.31 -9.02 -1.61
CA ARG A 47 3.30 -10.49 -1.59
C ARG A 47 3.87 -11.08 -2.87
N GLU A 48 4.99 -11.77 -2.74
CA GLU A 48 5.61 -12.51 -3.84
C GLU A 48 4.94 -13.87 -4.05
N ARG A 49 4.97 -14.40 -5.29
CA ARG A 49 4.26 -15.63 -5.67
C ARG A 49 4.59 -16.86 -4.82
N ARG A 50 5.83 -16.96 -4.34
CA ARG A 50 6.35 -18.13 -3.62
C ARG A 50 6.50 -17.93 -2.12
N ARG A 51 6.25 -16.72 -1.60
CA ARG A 51 6.47 -16.41 -0.19
C ARG A 51 5.14 -16.40 0.55
N ARG A 52 4.98 -17.32 1.51
CA ARG A 52 4.04 -17.11 2.62
C ARG A 52 4.66 -16.08 3.53
N LEU A 53 4.25 -14.82 3.38
CA LEU A 53 4.47 -13.83 4.42
C LEU A 53 3.41 -14.06 5.49
N PHE A 54 3.83 -14.07 6.75
CA PHE A 54 2.85 -14.01 7.83
C PHE A 54 2.26 -12.59 7.83
N PRO A 55 0.97 -12.40 8.18
CA PRO A 55 0.38 -11.07 8.25
C PRO A 55 1.20 -10.07 9.09
N GLN A 56 1.88 -10.56 10.13
CA GLN A 56 2.78 -9.76 10.96
C GLN A 56 4.03 -9.21 10.26
N ASP A 57 4.37 -9.70 9.06
CA ASP A 57 5.52 -9.27 8.28
C ASP A 57 5.20 -8.06 7.39
N GLU A 58 3.92 -7.70 7.26
CA GLU A 58 3.49 -6.55 6.45
C GLU A 58 3.80 -5.23 7.19
N PRO A 59 4.48 -4.27 6.54
CA PRO A 59 4.82 -3.00 7.17
C PRO A 59 3.60 -2.20 7.63
N VAL A 60 3.57 -1.89 8.93
CA VAL A 60 2.57 -1.00 9.54
C VAL A 60 3.22 0.31 9.96
N PHE A 61 2.62 1.43 9.54
CA PHE A 61 3.09 2.78 9.83
C PHE A 61 2.39 3.37 11.05
N ARG A 62 2.73 2.84 12.24
CA ARG A 62 2.11 3.25 13.51
C ARG A 62 2.19 4.74 13.83
N GLY A 63 1.14 5.27 14.44
CA GLY A 63 1.00 6.67 14.84
C GLY A 63 0.78 7.61 13.66
N VAL A 64 0.19 7.10 12.58
CA VAL A 64 -0.26 7.87 11.41
C VAL A 64 -1.74 7.59 11.23
N ASP A 65 -2.52 8.64 10.96
CA ASP A 65 -3.92 8.50 10.57
C ASP A 65 -4.10 9.21 9.22
N LEU A 66 -4.47 8.44 8.20
CA LEU A 66 -4.77 8.95 6.85
C LEU A 66 -6.28 9.05 6.58
N ALA A 67 -7.12 8.68 7.56
CA ALA A 67 -8.57 8.75 7.50
C ALA A 67 -9.12 9.62 8.62
N ASP A 68 -8.50 10.78 8.84
CA ASP A 68 -8.94 11.79 9.80
C ASP A 68 -9.93 12.81 9.19
N GLY A 69 -10.32 12.62 7.92
CA GLY A 69 -11.21 13.50 7.17
C GLY A 69 -10.54 14.70 6.49
N ARG A 70 -9.22 14.85 6.59
CA ARG A 70 -8.46 15.95 5.98
C ARG A 70 -7.75 15.49 4.70
N TRP A 71 -7.35 16.47 3.90
CA TRP A 71 -6.52 16.23 2.72
C TRP A 71 -5.08 15.95 3.13
N HIS A 72 -4.51 14.90 2.55
CA HIS A 72 -3.10 14.54 2.73
C HIS A 72 -2.40 14.33 1.40
N ARG A 73 -1.15 14.77 1.33
CA ARG A 73 -0.20 14.35 0.29
C ARG A 73 0.63 13.20 0.84
N VAL A 74 0.51 12.04 0.22
CA VAL A 74 1.19 10.82 0.66
C VAL A 74 2.08 10.27 -0.44
N SER A 75 3.20 9.66 -0.05
CA SER A 75 3.98 8.82 -0.95
C SER A 75 4.51 7.58 -0.26
N TRP A 76 4.37 6.43 -0.91
CA TRP A 76 5.10 5.21 -0.56
C TRP A 76 6.25 5.01 -1.54
N SER A 77 7.48 4.95 -1.03
CA SER A 77 8.67 4.70 -1.82
C SER A 77 9.31 3.39 -1.38
N VAL A 78 9.44 2.47 -2.32
CA VAL A 78 10.07 1.16 -2.14
C VAL A 78 11.46 1.20 -2.74
N SER A 79 12.48 0.93 -1.93
CA SER A 79 13.88 0.86 -2.37
C SER A 79 14.64 -0.17 -1.53
N GLY A 80 15.48 -0.99 -2.16
CA GLY A 80 16.20 -2.06 -1.48
C GLY A 80 15.28 -3.01 -0.71
N GLY A 81 15.52 -3.19 0.59
CA GLY A 81 14.70 -4.01 1.50
C GLY A 81 13.75 -3.20 2.38
N SER A 82 13.33 -2.01 1.94
CA SER A 82 12.57 -1.08 2.78
C SER A 82 11.45 -0.38 2.00
N VAL A 83 10.46 0.08 2.75
CA VAL A 83 9.40 0.97 2.27
C VAL A 83 9.31 2.20 3.16
N ALA A 84 9.18 3.38 2.56
CA ALA A 84 9.03 4.64 3.27
C ALA A 84 7.70 5.32 2.94
N LEU A 85 6.96 5.73 3.97
CA LEU A 85 5.79 6.62 3.87
C LEU A 85 6.24 8.05 4.13
N SER A 86 6.05 8.95 3.15
CA SER A 86 6.13 10.39 3.36
C SER A 86 4.71 10.97 3.47
N LEU A 87 4.49 11.80 4.48
CA LEU A 87 3.22 12.46 4.78
C LEU A 87 3.42 13.97 4.77
N ASP A 88 2.63 14.65 3.94
CA ASP A 88 2.51 16.10 3.81
C ASP A 88 3.85 16.82 3.61
N CYS A 89 4.81 16.12 3.00
CA CYS A 89 6.19 16.59 2.81
C CYS A 89 6.94 16.95 4.11
N ARG A 90 6.41 16.60 5.28
CA ARG A 90 6.94 16.99 6.60
C ARG A 90 7.43 15.81 7.40
N ARG A 91 6.72 14.68 7.32
CA ARG A 91 7.03 13.47 8.07
C ARG A 91 7.42 12.36 7.11
N ARG A 92 8.44 11.59 7.47
CA ARG A 92 8.86 10.39 6.74
C ARG A 92 9.06 9.25 7.74
N LEU A 93 8.42 8.12 7.49
CA LEU A 93 8.57 6.90 8.25
C LEU A 93 9.11 5.82 7.34
N THR A 94 10.07 5.03 7.80
CA THR A 94 10.62 3.90 7.04
C THR A 94 10.39 2.61 7.82
N ARG A 95 10.05 1.54 7.09
CA ARG A 95 9.87 0.20 7.63
C ARG A 95 10.64 -0.83 6.79
N PRO A 96 11.19 -1.88 7.42
CA PRO A 96 11.72 -3.02 6.68
C PRO A 96 10.62 -3.63 5.82
N LEU A 97 10.97 -4.06 4.61
CA LEU A 97 10.09 -4.74 3.68
C LEU A 97 10.70 -6.11 3.34
N PRO A 98 10.25 -7.19 4.00
CA PRO A 98 10.77 -8.53 3.77
C PRO A 98 10.38 -9.04 2.36
N ARG A 99 11.30 -8.93 1.40
CA ARG A 99 11.07 -9.37 0.01
C ARG A 99 12.28 -10.08 -0.58
N GLY A 100 12.02 -10.98 -1.51
CA GLY A 100 13.01 -11.72 -2.27
C GLY A 100 13.47 -11.00 -3.54
N PRO A 101 14.17 -11.73 -4.44
CA PRO A 101 14.63 -11.19 -5.72
C PRO A 101 13.54 -11.21 -6.81
N ALA A 102 12.43 -11.92 -6.59
CA ALA A 102 11.40 -12.10 -7.61
C ALA A 102 10.54 -10.84 -7.77
N PRO A 103 10.21 -10.42 -9.02
CA PRO A 103 9.27 -9.33 -9.23
C PRO A 103 7.85 -9.73 -8.84
N LEU A 104 7.00 -8.74 -8.56
CA LEU A 104 5.57 -8.97 -8.40
C LEU A 104 4.95 -9.43 -9.71
N ASP A 105 4.02 -10.38 -9.62
CA ASP A 105 3.16 -10.74 -10.75
C ASP A 105 2.11 -9.65 -10.95
N SER A 106 2.17 -8.98 -12.10
CA SER A 106 1.35 -7.81 -12.45
C SER A 106 0.51 -8.06 -13.71
N ARG A 107 0.27 -9.33 -14.05
CA ARG A 107 -0.52 -9.71 -15.23
C ARG A 107 -2.04 -9.56 -15.05
N GLY A 108 -2.49 -9.26 -13.84
CA GLY A 108 -3.90 -9.02 -13.53
C GLY A 108 -4.27 -7.54 -13.69
N ILE A 109 -4.89 -6.97 -12.66
CA ILE A 109 -5.46 -5.62 -12.70
C ILE A 109 -5.02 -4.76 -11.52
N VAL A 110 -5.09 -3.45 -11.71
CA VAL A 110 -4.91 -2.46 -10.65
C VAL A 110 -6.25 -1.78 -10.40
N VAL A 111 -6.65 -1.71 -9.14
CA VAL A 111 -7.81 -0.95 -8.67
C VAL A 111 -7.31 0.19 -7.79
N VAL A 112 -7.87 1.38 -8.01
CA VAL A 112 -7.61 2.59 -7.23
C VAL A 112 -8.94 2.97 -6.59
N GLY A 113 -8.94 3.46 -5.36
CA GLY A 113 -10.21 3.84 -4.71
C GLY A 113 -10.79 2.82 -3.74
N THR A 114 -10.42 1.54 -3.93
CA THR A 114 -11.10 0.40 -3.30
C THR A 114 -10.31 -0.91 -3.46
N ARG A 115 -10.88 -2.01 -2.99
CA ARG A 115 -10.47 -3.39 -3.22
C ARG A 115 -11.49 -4.08 -4.13
N LEU A 116 -11.08 -5.11 -4.88
CA LEU A 116 -11.95 -5.76 -5.90
C LEU A 116 -13.30 -6.28 -5.38
N LEU A 117 -13.43 -6.45 -4.06
CA LEU A 117 -14.61 -6.98 -3.38
C LEU A 117 -15.11 -6.05 -2.28
N ASP A 118 -14.47 -4.89 -2.08
CA ASP A 118 -14.93 -3.92 -1.09
C ASP A 118 -16.09 -3.11 -1.70
N ARG A 119 -17.16 -2.94 -0.93
CA ARG A 119 -18.29 -2.07 -1.31
C ARG A 119 -18.04 -0.59 -1.03
N GLU A 120 -16.95 -0.27 -0.33
CA GLU A 120 -16.58 1.10 0.02
C GLU A 120 -15.61 1.66 -1.04
N VAL A 121 -15.95 2.84 -1.57
CA VAL A 121 -15.15 3.63 -2.53
C VAL A 121 -14.97 5.04 -1.96
N PHE A 122 -13.76 5.61 -2.03
CA PHE A 122 -13.51 7.00 -1.64
C PHE A 122 -13.66 7.99 -2.82
N GLN A 123 -13.98 9.24 -2.51
CA GLN A 123 -13.98 10.38 -3.44
C GLN A 123 -12.74 11.25 -3.24
#